data_AF-A0A932BHS9-F1
#
_entry.id   AF-A0A932BHS9-F1
#
_cell.length_a   1.000
_cell.length_b   1.000
_cell.length_c   1.000
_cell.angle_alpha   90.00
_cell.angle_beta   90.00
_cell.angle_gamma   90.00
#
_symmetry.space_group_name_H-M   'P 1'
#
loop_
_entity.id
_entity.type
_entity.pdbx_description
1 polymer ?
#
loop_
_entity_poly.entity_id
_entity_poly.type
_entity_poly.pdbx_seq_one_letter_code
_entity_poly.pdbx_strand_id
1 'polypeptide(L)'
;MRAFVRACVLVLVVSPAALAEKVQSLAALKPAPGGERRVALVIGNSAYRSAPLRNPVNDARAVARALAETGFVVTLMEDASQSSMRRTIRIFGDELVRGGVGLFYYAGHGMQVRGKNFLVPVNADIEREDEVEDQAVDANLVLSKMDSARNSLNIMILDACRNNPFQRSFRTAAQGLAQMDAPSGTLIAFATAPGAVAADGAGDNGIYTKHLLSEIRQPGLPVEQLFKQVRIGVSRETGDRQIPWESSSLKGDFFFLPPVAAVGAADQQAAIQKAVQDATRAADQRAARERVELQQRMEQMIQQVLPKQRDIGDRWFYAGHDADRPEKKFDLLVEVLGAARSGVIEATTVSGGRSTQWVYTAEPSMVGVGAGVAMFSPLVGQPQGLQVGQIWRDINLAPIGTCGPGSIDCWAEAKVVSTEKVTVQAGTFDTLRIVVSLIARTYTSPWRRGYGEYTYWYSPSAKRIVKYQSRLTGTYFTDPNVELTLAGYQLAGQAAVGSLPAPE
;
A
#
# COMPACT_ATOMS: atom_id res chain seq x y z
N MET A 1 -15.97 22.34 -35.62
CA MET A 1 -16.25 20.95 -35.20
C MET A 1 -15.16 20.48 -34.24
N ARG A 2 -15.40 20.58 -32.94
CA ARG A 2 -14.58 19.98 -31.88
C ARG A 2 -15.55 19.40 -30.86
N ALA A 3 -15.57 18.08 -30.73
CA ALA A 3 -16.31 17.35 -29.71
C ALA A 3 -15.34 16.99 -28.58
N PHE A 4 -15.70 17.30 -27.33
CA PHE A 4 -15.05 16.74 -26.15
C PHE A 4 -16.12 16.38 -25.11
N VAL A 5 -16.09 15.10 -24.75
CA VAL A 5 -16.93 14.38 -23.79
C VAL A 5 -16.48 14.72 -22.37
N ARG A 6 -17.43 14.89 -21.42
CA ARG A 6 -17.14 14.92 -19.98
C ARG A 6 -18.11 14.03 -19.19
N ALA A 7 -17.50 13.05 -18.51
CA ALA A 7 -17.74 12.57 -17.15
C ALA A 7 -19.16 12.10 -16.73
N CYS A 8 -19.28 10.80 -16.47
CA CYS A 8 -20.23 10.22 -15.52
C CYS A 8 -19.56 10.11 -14.14
N VAL A 9 -20.13 10.74 -13.12
CA VAL A 9 -19.91 10.41 -11.70
C VAL A 9 -21.30 10.14 -11.12
N LEU A 10 -21.53 8.90 -10.69
CA LEU A 10 -22.76 8.42 -10.09
C LEU A 10 -22.75 8.80 -8.60
N VAL A 11 -23.65 9.69 -8.19
CA VAL A 11 -23.88 10.03 -6.78
C VAL A 11 -24.96 9.09 -6.22
N LEU A 12 -24.59 8.24 -5.27
CA LEU A 12 -25.54 7.46 -4.47
C LEU A 12 -26.19 8.38 -3.42
N VAL A 13 -27.46 8.71 -3.64
CA VAL A 13 -28.32 9.41 -2.68
C VAL A 13 -28.85 8.37 -1.69
N VAL A 14 -28.40 8.43 -0.43
CA VAL A 14 -29.03 7.68 0.67
C VAL A 14 -30.14 8.54 1.25
N SER A 15 -31.37 8.03 1.26
CA SER A 15 -32.57 8.76 1.71
C SER A 15 -32.61 9.01 3.23
N PRO A 16 -33.24 10.09 3.71
CA PRO A 16 -33.16 10.56 5.11
C PRO A 16 -33.91 9.72 6.16
N ALA A 17 -34.60 8.66 5.74
CA ALA A 17 -35.52 7.90 6.60
C ALA A 17 -34.83 6.85 7.51
N ALA A 18 -33.54 6.59 7.33
CA ALA A 18 -32.78 5.61 8.13
C ALA A 18 -32.10 6.19 9.39
N LEU A 19 -32.31 7.49 9.68
CA LEU A 19 -31.68 8.18 10.82
C LEU A 19 -32.62 8.40 12.02
N ALA A 20 -33.90 8.00 11.93
CA ALA A 20 -34.91 8.32 12.94
C ALA A 20 -35.15 7.21 14.01
N GLU A 21 -34.63 5.99 13.84
CA GLU A 21 -34.86 4.89 14.81
C GLU A 21 -33.80 4.76 15.92
N LYS A 22 -32.82 5.68 16.02
CA LYS A 22 -31.74 5.57 17.02
C LYS A 22 -31.78 6.61 18.15
N VAL A 23 -32.92 7.28 18.37
CA VAL A 23 -33.04 8.38 19.35
C VAL A 23 -33.84 8.01 20.61
N GLN A 24 -34.40 6.80 20.72
CA GLN A 24 -35.06 6.33 21.95
C GLN A 24 -34.28 5.19 22.62
N SER A 25 -33.13 5.53 23.23
CA SER A 25 -32.40 4.68 24.18
C SER A 25 -31.45 5.51 25.06
N LEU A 26 -31.95 6.62 25.61
CA LEU A 26 -31.28 7.37 26.69
C LEU A 26 -31.79 6.98 28.09
N ALA A 27 -32.40 5.79 28.20
CA ALA A 27 -32.78 5.20 29.47
C ALA A 27 -31.62 4.33 29.99
N ALA A 28 -30.96 4.82 31.04
CA ALA A 28 -30.12 4.08 31.98
C ALA A 28 -28.89 3.34 31.40
N LEU A 29 -27.78 4.07 31.25
CA LEU A 29 -26.46 3.46 31.44
C LEU A 29 -26.35 3.03 32.91
N LYS A 30 -26.81 1.82 33.19
CA LYS A 30 -26.51 1.13 34.45
C LYS A 30 -24.98 0.93 34.49
N PRO A 31 -24.26 1.38 35.54
CA PRO A 31 -22.83 1.14 35.63
C PRO A 31 -22.56 -0.37 35.61
N ALA A 32 -21.52 -0.77 34.89
CA ALA A 32 -21.09 -2.16 34.82
C ALA A 32 -20.84 -2.69 36.25
N PRO A 33 -21.33 -3.91 36.58
CA PRO A 33 -21.09 -4.50 37.89
C PRO A 33 -19.58 -4.77 38.05
N GLY A 34 -18.95 -4.10 39.01
CA GLY A 34 -17.52 -4.25 39.33
C GLY A 34 -16.69 -2.96 39.34
N GLY A 35 -17.24 -1.81 38.95
CA GLY A 35 -16.56 -0.52 39.03
C GLY A 35 -16.65 0.14 40.42
N GLU A 36 -15.63 0.90 40.80
CA GLU A 36 -15.67 1.80 41.97
C GLU A 36 -16.91 2.70 41.90
N ARG A 37 -17.71 2.75 42.98
CA ARG A 37 -18.91 3.58 43.03
C ARG A 37 -18.53 5.05 43.02
N ARG A 38 -19.11 5.85 42.13
CA ARG A 38 -18.81 7.28 41.98
C ARG A 38 -20.11 8.08 41.99
N VAL A 39 -20.25 9.03 42.91
CA VAL A 39 -21.46 9.85 43.09
C VAL A 39 -21.06 11.32 43.06
N ALA A 40 -21.78 12.13 42.29
CA ALA A 40 -21.53 13.57 42.21
C ALA A 40 -22.79 14.40 42.50
N LEU A 41 -22.63 15.51 43.21
CA LEU A 41 -23.60 16.59 43.33
C LEU A 41 -23.03 17.83 42.66
N VAL A 42 -23.70 18.31 41.63
CA VAL A 42 -23.28 19.45 40.80
C VAL A 42 -24.36 20.53 40.89
N ILE A 43 -23.99 21.73 41.34
CA ILE A 43 -24.92 22.85 41.53
C ILE A 43 -24.42 24.06 40.74
N GLY A 44 -25.27 24.61 39.88
CA GLY A 44 -25.01 25.86 39.15
C GLY A 44 -26.09 26.89 39.42
N ASN A 45 -25.73 28.01 40.03
CA ASN A 45 -26.65 29.10 40.33
C ASN A 45 -26.28 30.35 39.54
N SER A 46 -27.18 30.77 38.65
CA SER A 46 -27.05 31.91 37.74
C SER A 46 -28.12 32.98 37.96
N ALA A 47 -29.36 32.59 38.22
CA ALA A 47 -30.55 33.45 38.21
C ALA A 47 -30.78 34.24 39.52
N TYR A 48 -29.73 34.87 40.06
CA TYR A 48 -29.87 35.75 41.23
C TYR A 48 -30.65 37.01 40.90
N ARG A 49 -31.48 37.47 41.83
CA ARG A 49 -32.32 38.66 41.65
C ARG A 49 -31.51 39.96 41.47
N SER A 50 -30.45 40.15 42.24
CA SER A 50 -29.69 41.41 42.30
C SER A 50 -28.35 41.38 41.57
N ALA A 51 -27.80 40.20 41.29
CA ALA A 51 -26.51 40.02 40.65
C ALA A 51 -26.44 38.71 39.83
N PRO A 52 -27.18 38.62 38.71
CA PRO A 52 -27.19 37.41 37.91
C PRO A 52 -25.80 37.08 37.33
N LEU A 53 -25.49 35.80 37.18
CA LEU A 53 -24.24 35.30 36.61
C LEU A 53 -24.51 34.57 35.30
N ARG A 54 -23.69 34.83 34.28
CA ARG A 54 -23.92 34.30 32.92
C ARG A 54 -23.67 32.80 32.78
N ASN A 55 -22.60 32.29 33.39
CA ASN A 55 -22.05 30.97 33.06
C ASN A 55 -22.34 29.82 34.05
N PRO A 56 -22.65 30.02 35.36
CA PRO A 56 -22.75 28.91 36.31
C PRO A 56 -23.68 27.73 35.93
N VAL A 57 -24.85 27.99 35.35
CA VAL A 57 -25.74 26.91 34.88
C VAL A 57 -25.12 26.14 33.70
N ASN A 58 -24.45 26.83 32.76
CA ASN A 58 -23.73 26.18 31.66
C ASN A 58 -22.54 25.36 32.19
N ASP A 59 -21.78 25.95 33.11
CA ASP A 59 -20.64 25.33 33.78
C ASP A 59 -21.08 24.01 34.46
N ALA A 60 -22.15 24.07 35.26
CA ALA A 60 -22.72 22.90 35.95
C ALA A 60 -23.22 21.82 34.98
N ARG A 61 -23.91 22.20 33.89
CA ARG A 61 -24.35 21.24 32.86
C ARG A 61 -23.17 20.55 32.18
N ALA A 62 -22.12 21.30 31.84
CA ALA A 62 -20.95 20.76 31.17
C ALA A 62 -20.17 19.81 32.09
N VAL A 63 -19.95 20.20 33.34
CA VAL A 63 -19.30 19.36 34.37
C VAL A 63 -20.12 18.11 34.65
N ALA A 64 -21.45 18.22 34.79
CA ALA A 64 -22.31 17.06 35.00
C ALA A 64 -22.21 16.04 33.87
N ARG A 65 -22.16 16.50 32.61
CA ARG A 65 -21.96 15.61 31.45
C ARG A 65 -20.59 14.93 31.49
N ALA A 66 -19.53 15.69 31.71
CA ALA A 66 -18.17 15.14 31.78
C ALA A 66 -18.01 14.13 32.93
N LEU A 67 -18.64 14.38 34.09
CA LEU A 67 -18.62 13.44 35.21
C LEU A 67 -19.42 12.16 34.90
N ALA A 68 -20.57 12.27 34.24
CA ALA A 68 -21.33 11.10 33.81
C ALA A 68 -20.54 10.23 32.81
N GLU A 69 -19.83 10.86 31.86
CA GLU A 69 -18.92 10.20 30.91
C GLU A 69 -17.77 9.44 31.61
N THR A 70 -17.41 9.84 32.83
CA THR A 70 -16.34 9.23 33.64
C THR A 70 -16.86 8.28 34.74
N GLY A 71 -18.14 7.91 34.64
CA GLY A 71 -18.76 6.88 35.48
C GLY A 71 -19.38 7.38 36.78
N PHE A 72 -19.49 8.68 37.00
CA PHE A 72 -20.24 9.23 38.13
C PHE A 72 -21.75 9.12 37.92
N VAL A 73 -22.47 8.77 38.99
CA VAL A 73 -23.91 9.01 39.11
C VAL A 73 -24.09 10.45 39.56
N VAL A 74 -24.57 11.32 38.66
CA VAL A 74 -24.61 12.77 38.88
C VAL A 74 -26.02 13.25 39.24
N THR A 75 -26.12 13.99 40.34
CA THR A 75 -27.28 14.83 40.67
C THR A 75 -26.97 16.27 40.29
N LEU A 76 -27.64 16.79 39.26
CA LEU A 76 -27.49 18.18 38.80
C LEU A 76 -28.61 19.06 39.38
N MET A 77 -28.23 20.22 39.93
CA MET A 77 -29.15 21.27 40.34
C MET A 77 -28.82 22.58 39.63
N GLU A 78 -29.85 23.24 39.14
CA GLU A 78 -29.77 24.54 38.49
C GLU A 78 -30.63 25.53 39.26
N ASP A 79 -30.10 26.73 39.50
CA ASP A 79 -30.79 27.83 40.17
C ASP A 79 -31.51 27.39 41.45
N ALA A 80 -30.74 26.75 42.34
CA ALA A 80 -31.25 26.09 43.52
C ALA A 80 -31.56 27.06 44.67
N SER A 81 -32.70 26.82 45.34
CA SER A 81 -33.04 27.49 46.59
C SER A 81 -32.21 26.98 47.77
N GLN A 82 -32.13 27.75 48.86
CA GLN A 82 -31.43 27.34 50.08
C GLN A 82 -31.92 25.99 50.60
N SER A 83 -33.24 25.81 50.68
CA SER A 83 -33.86 24.58 51.19
C SER A 83 -33.56 23.38 50.29
N SER A 84 -33.59 23.57 48.97
CA SER A 84 -33.25 22.55 47.99
C SER A 84 -31.77 22.17 48.10
N MET A 85 -30.86 23.14 48.18
CA MET A 85 -29.43 22.88 48.36
C MET A 85 -29.17 22.07 49.63
N ARG A 86 -29.68 22.52 50.79
CA ARG A 86 -29.49 21.81 52.08
C ARG A 86 -30.05 20.40 52.04
N ARG A 87 -31.22 20.19 51.42
CA ARG A 87 -31.83 18.85 51.27
C ARG A 87 -30.94 17.95 50.41
N THR A 88 -30.53 18.42 49.23
CA THR A 88 -29.74 17.59 48.30
C THR A 88 -28.34 17.31 48.83
N ILE A 89 -27.72 18.24 49.56
CA ILE A 89 -26.43 18.00 50.25
C ILE A 89 -26.56 16.88 51.29
N ARG A 90 -27.68 16.80 52.02
CA ARG A 90 -27.94 15.69 52.95
C ARG A 90 -28.08 14.36 52.20
N ILE A 91 -28.92 14.32 51.17
CA ILE A 91 -29.12 13.13 50.33
C ILE A 91 -27.80 12.67 49.72
N PHE A 92 -26.98 13.59 49.22
CA PHE A 92 -25.66 13.30 48.69
C PHE A 92 -24.76 12.65 49.75
N GLY A 93 -24.69 13.22 50.96
CA GLY A 93 -23.93 12.63 52.06
C GLY A 93 -24.43 11.23 52.45
N ASP A 94 -25.75 11.03 52.50
CA ASP A 94 -26.35 9.73 52.82
C ASP A 94 -26.04 8.68 51.75
N GLU A 95 -26.00 9.08 50.47
CA GLU A 95 -25.55 8.20 49.40
C GLU A 95 -24.06 7.84 49.54
N LEU A 96 -23.19 8.75 50.00
CA LEU A 96 -21.76 8.46 50.15
C LEU A 96 -21.45 7.42 51.24
N VAL A 97 -22.31 7.25 52.25
CA VAL A 97 -22.14 6.22 53.31
C VAL A 97 -21.98 4.81 52.73
N ARG A 98 -22.52 4.57 51.53
CA ARG A 98 -22.40 3.29 50.82
C ARG A 98 -21.01 3.06 50.19
N GLY A 99 -20.05 3.97 50.40
CA GLY A 99 -18.68 3.88 49.93
C GLY A 99 -18.46 4.43 48.51
N GLY A 100 -17.18 4.45 48.10
CA GLY A 100 -16.73 4.93 46.80
C GLY A 100 -16.22 6.38 46.81
N VAL A 101 -16.36 7.06 45.67
CA VAL A 101 -15.88 8.43 45.43
C VAL A 101 -17.04 9.41 45.46
N GLY A 102 -16.90 10.48 46.24
CA GLY A 102 -17.83 11.59 46.28
C GLY A 102 -17.26 12.82 45.62
N LEU A 103 -18.02 13.47 44.73
CA LEU A 103 -17.65 14.74 44.14
C LEU A 103 -18.74 15.79 44.35
N PHE A 104 -18.38 16.94 44.91
CA PHE A 104 -19.24 18.12 44.95
C PHE A 104 -18.67 19.21 44.06
N TYR A 105 -19.49 19.75 43.19
CA TYR A 105 -19.15 20.89 42.35
C TYR A 105 -20.17 22.00 42.56
N TYR A 106 -19.70 23.21 42.80
CA TYR A 106 -20.54 24.40 42.87
C TYR A 106 -19.99 25.54 42.01
N ALA A 107 -20.85 26.09 41.15
CA ALA A 107 -20.61 27.34 40.44
C ALA A 107 -21.69 28.37 40.81
N GLY A 108 -21.27 29.58 41.16
CA GLY A 108 -22.19 30.65 41.56
C GLY A 108 -21.53 31.71 42.43
N HIS A 109 -22.35 32.48 43.15
CA HIS A 109 -21.87 33.38 44.18
C HIS A 109 -21.44 32.60 45.41
N GLY A 110 -20.27 32.95 45.92
CA GLY A 110 -19.73 32.46 47.17
C GLY A 110 -19.20 33.63 47.98
N MET A 111 -19.27 33.53 49.29
CA MET A 111 -18.81 34.59 50.19
C MET A 111 -18.16 34.02 51.44
N GLN A 112 -17.23 34.79 52.00
CA GLN A 112 -16.59 34.51 53.26
C GLN A 112 -17.13 35.43 54.36
N VAL A 113 -17.57 34.86 55.46
CA VAL A 113 -17.91 35.59 56.70
C VAL A 113 -17.20 34.91 57.86
N ARG A 114 -16.43 35.69 58.63
CA ARG A 114 -15.68 35.21 59.83
C ARG A 114 -14.86 33.93 59.59
N GLY A 115 -14.22 33.83 58.42
CA GLY A 115 -13.38 32.68 58.05
C GLY A 115 -14.14 31.45 57.55
N LYS A 116 -15.48 31.51 57.44
CA LYS A 116 -16.30 30.44 56.87
C LYS A 116 -16.77 30.81 55.47
N ASN A 117 -16.84 29.80 54.60
CA ASN A 117 -17.30 29.91 53.23
C ASN A 117 -18.78 29.57 53.12
N PHE A 118 -19.55 30.40 52.44
CA PHE A 118 -20.98 30.22 52.20
C PHE A 118 -21.28 30.21 50.71
N LEU A 119 -22.11 29.25 50.30
CA LEU A 119 -22.64 29.11 48.94
C LEU A 119 -24.00 29.83 48.90
N VAL A 120 -24.17 30.77 47.97
CA VAL A 120 -25.35 31.64 47.92
C VAL A 120 -26.44 31.01 47.03
N PRO A 121 -27.64 30.72 47.55
CA PRO A 121 -28.77 30.25 46.75
C PRO A 121 -29.39 31.39 45.93
N VAL A 122 -30.09 31.07 44.83
CA VAL A 122 -30.69 32.11 43.96
C VAL A 122 -31.80 32.92 44.63
N ASN A 123 -32.43 32.35 45.66
CA ASN A 123 -33.48 32.99 46.44
C ASN A 123 -32.96 33.67 47.72
N ALA A 124 -31.63 33.80 47.89
CA ALA A 124 -31.06 34.52 49.01
C ALA A 124 -31.41 36.01 48.91
N ASP A 125 -31.90 36.56 50.02
CA ASP A 125 -32.08 37.99 50.21
C ASP A 125 -31.18 38.41 51.37
N ILE A 126 -29.99 38.90 51.03
CA ILE A 126 -28.92 39.23 51.98
C ILE A 126 -28.68 40.74 51.86
N GLU A 127 -29.03 41.49 52.90
CA GLU A 127 -28.75 42.93 52.99
C GLU A 127 -27.59 43.20 53.95
N ARG A 128 -27.44 42.34 54.96
CA ARG A 128 -26.48 42.50 56.07
C ARG A 128 -25.59 41.26 56.27
N GLU A 129 -24.39 41.46 56.80
CA GLU A 129 -23.37 40.40 56.92
C GLU A 129 -23.83 39.31 57.91
N ASP A 130 -24.60 39.70 58.94
CA ASP A 130 -25.20 38.81 59.93
C ASP A 130 -26.31 37.90 59.36
N GLU A 131 -26.91 38.25 58.22
CA GLU A 131 -27.94 37.45 57.56
C GLU A 131 -27.37 36.32 56.70
N VAL A 132 -26.07 36.35 56.41
CA VAL A 132 -25.40 35.36 55.55
C VAL A 132 -25.54 33.94 56.10
N GLU A 133 -25.36 33.77 57.41
CA GLU A 133 -25.46 32.45 58.04
C GLU A 133 -26.87 31.86 57.94
N ASP A 134 -27.90 32.72 57.93
CA ASP A 134 -29.32 32.34 57.88
C ASP A 134 -29.82 32.11 56.45
N GLN A 135 -29.31 32.86 55.47
CA GLN A 135 -29.80 32.89 54.08
C GLN A 135 -28.96 32.04 53.11
N ALA A 136 -27.68 31.82 53.41
CA ALA A 136 -26.76 31.05 52.56
C ALA A 136 -26.58 29.60 53.06
N VAL A 137 -25.72 28.83 52.41
CA VAL A 137 -25.39 27.46 52.82
C VAL A 137 -23.91 27.38 53.17
N ASP A 138 -23.59 27.05 54.42
CA ASP A 138 -22.21 26.83 54.87
C ASP A 138 -21.56 25.70 54.04
N ALA A 139 -20.44 25.99 53.37
CA ALA A 139 -19.68 25.03 52.59
C ALA A 139 -19.11 23.90 53.47
N ASN A 140 -18.86 24.16 54.77
CA ASN A 140 -18.47 23.12 55.71
C ASN A 140 -19.58 22.09 55.96
N LEU A 141 -20.85 22.41 55.67
CA LEU A 141 -21.91 21.39 55.71
C LEU A 141 -21.62 20.28 54.69
N VAL A 142 -21.12 20.63 53.51
CA VAL A 142 -20.75 19.67 52.46
C VAL A 142 -19.54 18.85 52.93
N LEU A 143 -18.47 19.51 53.38
CA LEU A 143 -17.28 18.82 53.88
C LEU A 143 -17.59 17.90 55.06
N SER A 144 -18.41 18.34 56.01
CA SER A 144 -18.81 17.53 57.16
C SER A 144 -19.57 16.28 56.73
N LYS A 145 -20.43 16.40 55.70
CA LYS A 145 -21.15 15.25 55.14
C LYS A 145 -20.24 14.30 54.38
N MET A 146 -19.27 14.82 53.62
CA MET A 146 -18.24 14.03 52.96
C MET A 146 -17.33 13.29 53.97
N ASP A 147 -16.83 13.96 55.02
CA ASP A 147 -15.99 13.34 56.04
C ASP A 147 -16.72 12.27 56.85
N SER A 148 -17.98 12.56 57.24
CA SER A 148 -18.81 11.62 58.01
C SER A 148 -19.16 10.36 57.23
N ALA A 149 -19.18 10.42 55.90
CA ALA A 149 -19.51 9.28 55.05
C ALA A 149 -18.41 8.19 55.07
N ARG A 150 -17.17 8.53 55.45
CA ARG A 150 -16.02 7.60 55.53
C ARG A 150 -15.83 6.77 54.26
N ASN A 151 -16.19 7.33 53.11
CA ASN A 151 -15.98 6.75 51.80
C ASN A 151 -14.50 6.88 51.38
N SER A 152 -14.15 6.25 50.26
CA SER A 152 -12.75 6.08 49.85
C SER A 152 -12.05 7.40 49.53
N LEU A 153 -12.75 8.34 48.90
CA LEU A 153 -12.19 9.61 48.44
C LEU A 153 -13.28 10.67 48.21
N ASN A 154 -12.99 11.92 48.56
CA ASN A 154 -13.87 13.06 48.35
C ASN A 154 -13.18 14.17 47.56
N ILE A 155 -13.90 14.80 46.63
CA ILE A 155 -13.45 15.94 45.83
C ILE A 155 -14.48 17.06 45.96
N MET A 156 -14.08 18.23 46.43
CA MET A 156 -14.92 19.42 46.49
C MET A 156 -14.35 20.50 45.58
N ILE A 157 -15.12 20.95 44.59
CA ILE A 157 -14.71 21.93 43.59
C ILE A 157 -15.61 23.17 43.73
N LEU A 158 -14.99 24.32 43.97
CA LEU A 158 -15.67 25.61 44.17
C LEU A 158 -15.26 26.60 43.08
N ASP A 159 -16.11 26.73 42.04
CA ASP A 159 -16.05 27.78 41.01
C ASP A 159 -16.92 28.98 41.42
N ALA A 160 -16.60 29.52 42.61
CA ALA A 160 -17.39 30.57 43.24
C ALA A 160 -16.48 31.55 43.98
N CYS A 161 -16.23 32.72 43.39
CA CYS A 161 -15.50 33.86 43.99
C CYS A 161 -15.67 35.11 43.10
N ARG A 162 -16.71 35.22 42.28
CA ARG A 162 -16.70 36.14 41.12
C ARG A 162 -16.76 37.61 41.53
N ASN A 163 -17.64 37.95 42.46
CA ASN A 163 -17.76 39.22 43.17
C ASN A 163 -18.67 38.96 44.38
N ASN A 164 -18.43 39.54 45.55
CA ASN A 164 -19.47 39.55 46.59
C ASN A 164 -20.43 40.71 46.23
N PRO A 165 -21.64 40.45 45.70
CA PRO A 165 -22.53 41.52 45.24
C PRO A 165 -23.02 42.41 46.39
N PHE A 166 -22.80 41.99 47.63
CA PHE A 166 -23.20 42.67 48.86
C PHE A 166 -22.02 43.44 49.52
N GLN A 167 -20.84 43.48 48.90
CA GLN A 167 -19.66 44.22 49.40
C GLN A 167 -19.93 45.70 49.68
N ARG A 168 -20.85 46.35 48.96
CA ARG A 168 -21.19 47.77 49.21
C ARG A 168 -21.90 47.99 50.56
N SER A 169 -22.58 46.97 51.07
CA SER A 169 -23.26 46.98 52.37
C SER A 169 -22.36 46.49 53.51
N PHE A 170 -21.30 45.73 53.20
CA PHE A 170 -20.39 45.14 54.18
C PHE A 170 -19.10 45.93 54.27
N ARG A 171 -18.91 46.67 55.36
CA ARG A 171 -17.70 47.50 55.58
C ARG A 171 -16.39 46.69 55.72
N THR A 172 -16.44 45.35 55.77
CA THR A 172 -15.28 44.50 56.13
C THR A 172 -15.23 43.13 55.44
N ALA A 173 -16.11 42.85 54.46
CA ALA A 173 -16.14 41.52 53.84
C ALA A 173 -14.87 41.25 53.01
N ALA A 174 -14.19 40.15 53.33
CA ALA A 174 -13.03 39.68 52.56
C ALA A 174 -13.45 39.37 51.11
N GLN A 175 -12.55 39.67 50.15
CA GLN A 175 -12.75 39.25 48.77
C GLN A 175 -12.49 37.75 48.64
N GLY A 176 -13.22 37.05 47.77
CA GLY A 176 -13.05 35.62 47.56
C GLY A 176 -13.50 34.72 48.73
N LEU A 177 -13.06 33.46 48.69
CA LEU A 177 -13.31 32.45 49.70
C LEU A 177 -12.10 32.28 50.63
N ALA A 178 -12.36 31.90 51.87
CA ALA A 178 -11.36 31.45 52.84
C ALA A 178 -10.73 30.13 52.40
N GLN A 179 -9.49 29.89 52.85
CA GLN A 179 -8.93 28.55 52.82
C GLN A 179 -9.73 27.62 53.73
N MET A 180 -9.90 26.36 53.29
CA MET A 180 -10.56 25.30 54.06
C MET A 180 -9.58 24.15 54.26
N ASP A 181 -9.60 23.54 55.44
CA ASP A 181 -8.80 22.35 55.73
C ASP A 181 -9.49 21.12 55.13
N ALA A 182 -8.75 20.37 54.31
CA ALA A 182 -9.26 19.15 53.70
C ALA A 182 -9.20 17.99 54.70
N PRO A 183 -10.33 17.37 55.09
CA PRO A 183 -10.32 16.17 55.92
C PRO A 183 -9.55 15.02 55.23
N SER A 184 -9.09 14.03 56.01
CA SER A 184 -8.38 12.87 55.48
C SER A 184 -9.15 12.23 54.31
N GLY A 185 -8.49 12.04 53.16
CA GLY A 185 -9.12 11.47 51.96
C GLY A 185 -9.94 12.49 51.14
N THR A 186 -9.78 13.79 51.40
CA THR A 186 -10.48 14.86 50.67
C THR A 186 -9.49 15.73 49.88
N LEU A 187 -9.89 16.14 48.68
CA LEU A 187 -9.28 17.21 47.91
C LEU A 187 -10.29 18.35 47.74
N ILE A 188 -9.88 19.57 48.06
CA ILE A 188 -10.66 20.79 47.85
C ILE A 188 -9.95 21.63 46.78
N ALA A 189 -10.66 21.99 45.72
CA ALA A 189 -10.16 22.80 44.63
C ALA A 189 -10.99 24.09 44.50
N PHE A 190 -10.30 25.21 44.40
CA PHE A 190 -10.87 26.55 44.25
C PHE A 190 -10.49 27.10 42.87
N ALA A 191 -11.44 27.77 42.22
CA ALA A 191 -11.20 28.38 40.92
C ALA A 191 -10.16 29.52 40.94
N THR A 192 -9.84 30.06 42.12
CA THR A 192 -8.87 31.14 42.32
C THR A 192 -8.25 31.02 43.73
N ALA A 193 -7.20 31.79 44.00
CA ALA A 193 -6.51 31.78 45.28
C ALA A 193 -7.42 32.29 46.41
N PRO A 194 -7.23 31.83 47.66
CA PRO A 194 -7.93 32.40 48.81
C PRO A 194 -7.78 33.92 48.84
N GLY A 195 -8.88 34.65 49.08
CA GLY A 195 -8.84 36.12 49.05
C GLY A 195 -9.03 36.76 47.66
N ALA A 196 -8.99 35.97 46.56
CA ALA A 196 -9.03 36.48 45.19
C ALA A 196 -10.36 36.18 44.48
N VAL A 197 -10.56 36.78 43.30
CA VAL A 197 -11.78 36.59 42.48
C VAL A 197 -11.53 35.73 41.25
N ALA A 198 -12.57 35.05 40.78
CA ALA A 198 -12.56 34.26 39.54
C ALA A 198 -13.24 35.04 38.41
N ALA A 199 -12.69 34.97 37.19
CA ALA A 199 -13.24 35.66 36.04
C ALA A 199 -14.32 34.84 35.31
N ASP A 200 -15.38 35.51 34.85
CA ASP A 200 -16.46 34.89 34.09
C ASP A 200 -16.01 34.39 32.71
N GLY A 201 -15.00 35.01 32.11
CA GLY A 201 -14.55 34.68 30.75
C GLY A 201 -15.51 35.17 29.65
N ALA A 202 -15.07 35.05 28.40
CA ALA A 202 -15.84 35.50 27.23
C ALA A 202 -16.64 34.38 26.53
N GLY A 203 -16.39 33.12 26.88
CA GLY A 203 -17.04 31.95 26.26
C GLY A 203 -18.31 31.49 26.98
N ASP A 204 -18.81 30.33 26.54
CA ASP A 204 -20.02 29.65 27.05
C ASP A 204 -19.88 29.15 28.49
N ASN A 205 -18.64 28.90 28.93
CA ASN A 205 -18.26 28.46 30.27
C ASN A 205 -17.25 29.43 30.90
N GLY A 206 -17.15 29.42 32.23
CA GLY A 206 -16.08 30.09 33.00
C GLY A 206 -14.69 29.55 32.64
N ILE A 207 -13.66 30.39 32.79
CA ILE A 207 -12.27 30.02 32.41
C ILE A 207 -11.80 28.79 33.20
N TYR A 208 -12.10 28.72 34.50
CA TYR A 208 -11.75 27.55 35.31
C TYR A 208 -12.43 26.28 34.80
N THR A 209 -13.75 26.34 34.61
CA THR A 209 -14.53 25.19 34.12
C THR A 209 -14.10 24.75 32.71
N LYS A 210 -13.75 25.69 31.82
CA LYS A 210 -13.20 25.37 30.50
C LYS A 210 -11.96 24.48 30.59
N HIS A 211 -10.99 24.84 31.43
CA HIS A 211 -9.77 24.03 31.63
C HIS A 211 -10.06 22.76 32.42
N LEU A 212 -10.95 22.79 33.41
CA LEU A 212 -11.35 21.58 34.15
C LEU A 212 -11.92 20.50 33.21
N LEU A 213 -12.76 20.90 32.26
CA LEU A 213 -13.38 19.98 31.29
C LEU A 213 -12.37 19.35 30.32
N SER A 214 -11.29 20.05 29.96
CA SER A 214 -10.24 19.47 29.11
C SER A 214 -9.45 18.39 29.83
N GLU A 215 -9.23 18.56 31.13
CA GLU A 215 -8.39 17.64 31.90
C GLU A 215 -9.18 16.43 32.46
N ILE A 216 -10.45 16.59 32.86
CA ILE A 216 -11.29 15.46 33.37
C ILE A 216 -11.40 14.31 32.35
N ARG A 217 -11.32 14.62 31.06
CA ARG A 217 -11.44 13.66 29.96
C ARG A 217 -10.14 12.98 29.58
N GLN A 218 -9.02 13.26 30.26
CA GLN A 218 -7.74 12.63 29.95
C GLN A 218 -7.59 11.28 30.68
N PRO A 219 -7.43 10.16 29.94
CA PRO A 219 -7.19 8.86 30.54
C PRO A 219 -5.86 8.81 31.29
N GLY A 220 -5.86 8.28 32.50
CA GLY A 220 -4.66 8.04 33.29
C GLY A 220 -3.99 9.27 33.88
N LEU A 221 -4.69 10.41 33.94
CA LEU A 221 -4.21 11.60 34.62
C LEU A 221 -4.61 11.57 36.12
N PRO A 222 -3.66 11.49 37.07
CA PRO A 222 -3.97 11.59 38.50
C PRO A 222 -4.60 12.94 38.85
N VAL A 223 -5.54 12.96 39.79
CA VAL A 223 -6.34 14.13 40.13
C VAL A 223 -5.52 15.34 40.57
N GLU A 224 -4.43 15.15 41.31
CA GLU A 224 -3.53 16.24 41.72
C GLU A 224 -2.81 16.85 40.51
N GLN A 225 -2.38 16.00 39.57
CA GLN A 225 -1.76 16.46 38.33
C GLN A 225 -2.78 17.13 37.42
N LEU A 226 -4.02 16.65 37.38
CA LEU A 226 -5.14 17.28 36.69
C LEU A 226 -5.34 18.71 37.16
N PHE A 227 -5.49 18.93 38.48
CA PHE A 227 -5.69 20.28 39.00
C PHE A 227 -4.46 21.18 38.81
N LYS A 228 -3.25 20.61 38.84
CA LYS A 228 -2.04 21.34 38.44
C LYS A 228 -2.11 21.82 36.97
N GLN A 229 -2.60 20.99 36.04
CA GLN A 229 -2.76 21.40 34.64
C GLN A 229 -3.86 22.46 34.48
N VAL A 230 -4.97 22.32 35.21
CA VAL A 230 -6.02 23.35 35.26
C VAL A 230 -5.43 24.69 35.73
N ARG A 231 -4.63 24.69 36.79
CA ARG A 231 -3.93 25.89 37.28
C ARG A 231 -3.06 26.52 36.20
N ILE A 232 -2.21 25.72 35.54
CA ILE A 232 -1.34 26.19 34.45
C ILE A 232 -2.16 26.77 33.29
N GLY A 233 -3.27 26.13 32.92
CA GLY A 233 -4.16 26.60 31.85
C GLY A 233 -4.80 27.95 32.17
N VAL A 234 -5.39 28.06 33.36
CA VAL A 234 -6.08 29.27 33.84
C VAL A 234 -5.11 30.43 34.02
N SER A 235 -3.97 30.22 34.69
CA SER A 235 -2.95 31.25 34.89
C SER A 235 -2.43 31.80 33.56
N ARG A 236 -2.17 30.92 32.58
CA ARG A 236 -1.73 31.32 31.24
C ARG A 236 -2.77 32.12 30.48
N GLU A 237 -4.04 31.70 30.49
CA GLU A 237 -5.12 32.39 29.76
C GLU A 237 -5.46 33.74 30.39
N THR A 238 -5.31 33.86 31.70
CA THR A 238 -5.61 35.11 32.43
C THR A 238 -4.40 36.04 32.57
N GLY A 239 -3.19 35.58 32.26
CA GLY A 239 -1.96 36.33 32.55
C GLY A 239 -1.76 36.51 34.05
N ASP A 240 -1.89 35.41 34.80
CA ASP A 240 -1.75 35.31 36.27
C ASP A 240 -2.75 36.13 37.10
N ARG A 241 -3.79 36.69 36.47
CA ARG A 241 -4.88 37.39 37.17
C ARG A 241 -5.81 36.45 37.94
N GLN A 242 -5.86 35.17 37.55
CA GLN A 242 -6.58 34.12 38.26
C GLN A 242 -5.65 32.92 38.43
N ILE A 243 -5.46 32.48 39.66
CA ILE A 243 -4.58 31.36 40.00
C ILE A 243 -5.39 30.35 40.81
N PRO A 244 -5.84 29.23 40.22
CA PRO A 244 -6.51 28.17 40.96
C PRO A 244 -5.67 27.64 42.13
N TRP A 245 -6.36 27.19 43.17
CA TRP A 245 -5.72 26.73 44.41
C TRP A 245 -6.35 25.43 44.91
N GLU A 246 -5.54 24.56 45.49
CA GLU A 246 -5.99 23.26 45.98
C GLU A 246 -5.45 22.98 47.39
N SER A 247 -6.25 22.25 48.17
CA SER A 247 -5.90 21.69 49.48
C SER A 247 -6.20 20.19 49.42
N SER A 248 -5.19 19.33 49.62
CA SER A 248 -5.33 17.89 49.45
C SER A 248 -4.80 17.11 50.66
N SER A 249 -5.62 16.18 51.12
CA SER A 249 -5.29 15.15 52.12
C SER A 249 -5.53 13.74 51.56
N LEU A 250 -5.46 13.58 50.24
CA LEU A 250 -5.64 12.29 49.57
C LEU A 250 -4.54 11.30 49.97
N LYS A 251 -4.89 10.01 50.07
CA LYS A 251 -3.97 8.93 50.48
C LYS A 251 -3.54 8.02 49.34
N GLY A 252 -4.15 8.17 48.17
CA GLY A 252 -3.87 7.37 46.98
C GLY A 252 -4.36 8.08 45.74
N ASP A 253 -3.96 7.58 44.58
CA ASP A 253 -4.26 8.19 43.30
C ASP A 253 -5.73 8.01 42.91
N PHE A 254 -6.34 9.07 42.38
CA PHE A 254 -7.63 9.01 41.71
C PHE A 254 -7.51 9.43 40.26
N PHE A 255 -8.22 8.69 39.40
CA PHE A 255 -8.30 8.95 37.98
C PHE A 255 -9.77 9.03 37.56
N PHE A 256 -10.17 10.15 36.94
CA PHE A 256 -11.50 10.29 36.36
C PHE A 256 -11.73 9.24 35.28
N LEU A 257 -10.77 9.10 34.36
CA LEU A 257 -10.67 7.96 33.47
C LEU A 257 -9.42 7.17 33.88
N PRO A 258 -9.53 5.88 34.24
CA PRO A 258 -8.36 5.09 34.57
C PRO A 258 -7.35 5.17 33.42
N PRO A 259 -6.04 5.00 33.68
CA PRO A 259 -5.09 4.79 32.62
C PRO A 259 -5.67 3.73 31.70
N VAL A 260 -5.65 3.96 30.38
CA VAL A 260 -5.91 2.88 29.44
C VAL A 260 -4.87 1.84 29.80
N ALA A 261 -5.29 0.85 30.57
CA ALA A 261 -4.40 -0.19 30.99
C ALA A 261 -3.83 -0.73 29.69
N ALA A 262 -2.50 -0.76 29.60
CA ALA A 262 -1.81 -1.51 28.58
C ALA A 262 -2.06 -3.00 28.85
N VAL A 263 -3.33 -3.41 28.89
CA VAL A 263 -3.72 -4.80 28.84
C VAL A 263 -3.45 -5.21 27.40
N GLY A 264 -2.31 -5.85 27.20
CA GLY A 264 -1.98 -6.51 25.96
C GLY A 264 -1.18 -5.71 24.95
N ALA A 265 -0.73 -4.47 25.17
CA ALA A 265 0.02 -3.76 24.12
C ALA A 265 1.27 -4.55 23.63
N ALA A 266 2.03 -5.16 24.55
CA ALA A 266 3.19 -5.97 24.22
C ALA A 266 2.83 -7.36 23.64
N ASP A 267 1.87 -8.07 24.23
CA ASP A 267 1.45 -9.40 23.76
C ASP A 267 0.67 -9.33 22.45
N GLN A 268 -0.11 -8.27 22.26
CA GLN A 268 -0.87 -7.97 21.05
C GLN A 268 0.06 -7.41 19.96
N GLN A 269 1.09 -6.61 20.28
CA GLN A 269 2.15 -6.28 19.31
C GLN A 269 2.96 -7.50 18.89
N ALA A 270 3.32 -8.39 19.81
CA ALA A 270 4.03 -9.63 19.47
C ALA A 270 3.15 -10.57 18.62
N ALA A 271 1.86 -10.70 18.96
CA ALA A 271 0.91 -11.49 18.19
C ALA A 271 0.64 -10.89 16.80
N ILE A 272 0.49 -9.56 16.69
CA ILE A 272 0.34 -8.85 15.42
C ILE A 272 1.62 -8.97 14.58
N GLN A 273 2.80 -8.78 15.17
CA GLN A 273 4.08 -8.95 14.45
C GLN A 273 4.24 -10.37 13.94
N LYS A 274 3.92 -11.39 14.75
CA LYS A 274 3.96 -12.78 14.33
C LYS A 274 2.95 -13.07 13.22
N ALA A 275 1.71 -12.60 13.35
CA ALA A 275 0.68 -12.77 12.32
C ALA A 275 1.06 -12.08 11.00
N VAL A 276 1.65 -10.88 11.07
CA VAL A 276 2.18 -10.18 9.89
C VAL A 276 3.34 -10.96 9.27
N GLN A 277 4.30 -11.43 10.07
CA GLN A 277 5.43 -12.24 9.56
C GLN A 277 4.96 -13.54 8.90
N ASP A 278 3.99 -14.24 9.50
CA ASP A 278 3.43 -15.48 8.95
C ASP A 278 2.64 -15.21 7.66
N ALA A 279 1.87 -14.12 7.61
CA ALA A 279 1.16 -13.69 6.40
C ALA A 279 2.12 -13.30 5.28
N THR A 280 3.21 -12.57 5.60
CA THR A 280 4.26 -12.21 4.64
C THR A 280 4.97 -13.45 4.11
N ARG A 281 5.38 -14.39 4.97
CA ARG A 281 6.00 -15.67 4.55
C ARG A 281 5.07 -16.49 3.64
N ALA A 282 3.78 -16.54 3.96
CA ALA A 282 2.80 -17.24 3.14
C ALA A 282 2.56 -16.54 1.79
N ALA A 283 2.62 -15.20 1.73
CA ALA A 283 2.57 -14.45 0.48
C ALA A 283 3.82 -14.69 -0.38
N ASP A 284 5.01 -14.65 0.21
CA ASP A 284 6.29 -14.88 -0.49
C ASP A 284 6.36 -16.30 -1.06
N GLN A 285 5.92 -17.31 -0.29
CA GLN A 285 5.86 -18.69 -0.76
C GLN A 285 4.88 -18.88 -1.92
N ARG A 286 3.72 -18.20 -1.90
CA ARG A 286 2.77 -18.21 -3.02
C ARG A 286 3.37 -17.56 -4.27
N ALA A 287 3.97 -16.38 -4.13
CA ALA A 287 4.65 -15.69 -5.22
C ALA A 287 5.80 -16.53 -5.80
N ALA A 288 6.56 -17.24 -4.96
CA ALA A 288 7.62 -18.15 -5.41
C ALA A 288 7.07 -19.34 -6.21
N ARG A 289 5.96 -19.96 -5.75
CA ARG A 289 5.30 -21.06 -6.47
C ARG A 289 4.74 -20.59 -7.81
N GLU A 290 4.06 -19.45 -7.84
CA GLU A 290 3.52 -18.86 -9.08
C GLU A 290 4.63 -18.55 -10.09
N ARG A 291 5.79 -18.06 -9.64
CA ARG A 291 6.96 -17.84 -10.51
C ARG A 291 7.47 -19.14 -11.12
N VAL A 292 7.61 -20.19 -10.31
CA VAL A 292 8.04 -21.51 -10.78
C VAL A 292 7.03 -22.08 -11.78
N GLU A 293 5.74 -21.98 -11.49
CA GLU A 293 4.67 -22.46 -12.38
C GLU A 293 4.63 -21.66 -13.69
N LEU A 294 4.76 -20.34 -13.63
CA LEU A 294 4.83 -19.48 -14.81
C LEU A 294 6.06 -19.80 -15.67
N GLN A 295 7.21 -20.06 -15.04
CA GLN A 295 8.43 -20.46 -15.73
C GLN A 295 8.26 -21.82 -16.43
N GLN A 296 7.70 -22.82 -15.73
CA GLN A 296 7.39 -24.13 -16.32
C GLN A 296 6.40 -24.02 -17.48
N ARG A 297 5.36 -23.20 -17.33
CA ARG A 297 4.36 -22.96 -18.40
C ARG A 297 4.97 -22.26 -19.61
N MET A 298 5.87 -21.30 -19.37
CA MET A 298 6.61 -20.62 -20.44
C MET A 298 7.56 -21.59 -21.16
N GLU A 299 8.26 -22.46 -20.45
CA GLU A 299 9.08 -23.52 -21.03
C GLU A 299 8.25 -24.50 -21.87
N GLN A 300 7.09 -24.93 -21.38
CA GLN A 300 6.17 -25.79 -22.13
C GLN A 300 5.65 -25.10 -23.40
N MET A 301 5.31 -23.81 -23.32
CA MET A 301 4.89 -23.03 -24.49
C MET A 301 6.02 -22.91 -25.51
N ILE A 302 7.24 -22.62 -25.07
CA ILE A 302 8.43 -22.61 -25.93
C ILE A 302 8.60 -23.97 -26.62
N GLN A 303 8.44 -25.08 -25.90
CA GLN A 303 8.52 -26.43 -26.46
C GLN A 303 7.45 -26.72 -27.54
N GLN A 304 6.23 -26.18 -27.40
CA GLN A 304 5.15 -26.40 -28.35
C GLN A 304 5.25 -25.55 -29.63
N VAL A 305 5.93 -24.40 -29.60
CA VAL A 305 5.93 -23.43 -30.71
C VAL A 305 7.06 -23.64 -31.73
N LEU A 306 8.17 -24.30 -31.36
CA LEU A 306 9.36 -24.43 -32.24
C LEU A 306 9.80 -25.90 -32.39
N PRO A 307 9.47 -26.58 -33.52
CA PRO A 307 9.90 -27.96 -33.75
C PRO A 307 11.41 -28.05 -34.00
N LYS A 308 12.06 -29.08 -33.44
CA LYS A 308 13.48 -29.40 -33.65
C LYS A 308 13.73 -29.70 -35.14
N GLN A 309 14.61 -28.94 -35.79
CA GLN A 309 14.77 -29.00 -37.25
C GLN A 309 15.77 -30.04 -37.74
N ARG A 310 16.96 -30.16 -37.16
CA ARG A 310 17.97 -31.19 -37.51
C ARG A 310 18.59 -31.77 -36.24
N ASP A 311 19.10 -32.98 -36.31
CA ASP A 311 19.77 -33.64 -35.20
C ASP A 311 21.29 -33.61 -35.38
N ILE A 312 22.02 -33.48 -34.28
CA ILE A 312 23.48 -33.55 -34.30
C ILE A 312 23.88 -34.94 -34.79
N GLY A 313 24.76 -34.99 -35.79
CA GLY A 313 25.20 -36.23 -36.44
C GLY A 313 24.45 -36.61 -37.72
N ASP A 314 23.45 -35.84 -38.15
CA ASP A 314 22.85 -36.00 -39.48
C ASP A 314 23.91 -35.77 -40.58
N ARG A 315 23.95 -36.64 -41.59
CA ARG A 315 24.91 -36.61 -42.71
C ARG A 315 24.19 -36.71 -44.06
N TRP A 316 24.58 -35.87 -45.03
CA TRP A 316 24.09 -35.91 -46.41
C TRP A 316 25.25 -35.96 -47.40
N PHE A 317 25.11 -36.82 -48.40
CA PHE A 317 26.12 -37.08 -49.42
C PHE A 317 25.56 -36.68 -50.77
N TYR A 318 26.31 -35.88 -51.51
CA TYR A 318 25.92 -35.40 -52.81
C TYR A 318 26.96 -35.76 -53.86
N ALA A 319 26.48 -36.06 -55.06
CA ALA A 319 27.30 -36.21 -56.26
C ALA A 319 27.14 -34.96 -57.13
N GLY A 320 28.25 -34.31 -57.44
CA GLY A 320 28.31 -33.07 -58.21
C GLY A 320 29.19 -33.17 -59.45
N HIS A 321 28.93 -32.31 -60.43
CA HIS A 321 29.79 -32.14 -61.60
C HIS A 321 29.74 -30.72 -62.15
N ASP A 322 30.79 -30.34 -62.87
CA ASP A 322 30.82 -29.13 -63.70
C ASP A 322 29.80 -29.28 -64.85
N ALA A 323 28.84 -28.36 -64.94
CA ALA A 323 27.74 -28.43 -65.91
C ALA A 323 28.23 -28.27 -67.36
N ASP A 324 29.35 -27.56 -67.55
CA ASP A 324 29.96 -27.34 -68.86
C ASP A 324 30.98 -28.46 -69.19
N ARG A 325 31.44 -29.21 -68.18
CA ARG A 325 32.39 -30.33 -68.28
C ARG A 325 31.96 -31.53 -67.41
N PRO A 326 30.97 -32.31 -67.84
CA PRO A 326 30.36 -33.37 -67.01
C PRO A 326 31.31 -34.50 -66.57
N GLU A 327 32.48 -34.61 -67.20
CA GLU A 327 33.55 -35.51 -66.78
C GLU A 327 34.24 -35.07 -65.48
N LYS A 328 34.16 -33.78 -65.12
CA LYS A 328 34.71 -33.24 -63.86
C LYS A 328 33.71 -33.40 -62.73
N LYS A 329 33.81 -34.53 -62.03
CA LYS A 329 32.94 -34.90 -60.91
C LYS A 329 33.61 -34.63 -59.56
N PHE A 330 32.79 -34.43 -58.53
CA PHE A 330 33.20 -34.34 -57.14
C PHE A 330 32.07 -34.84 -56.23
N ASP A 331 32.40 -35.27 -55.02
CA ASP A 331 31.41 -35.54 -53.98
C ASP A 331 31.46 -34.47 -52.90
N LEU A 332 30.32 -34.30 -52.22
CA LEU A 332 30.15 -33.34 -51.15
C LEU A 332 29.47 -34.02 -49.96
N LEU A 333 30.12 -34.02 -48.81
CA LEU A 333 29.55 -34.42 -47.52
C LEU A 333 29.13 -33.17 -46.74
N VAL A 334 27.91 -33.18 -46.21
CA VAL A 334 27.46 -32.24 -45.18
C VAL A 334 27.15 -32.98 -43.89
N GLU A 335 27.71 -32.53 -42.77
CA GLU A 335 27.47 -33.08 -41.43
C GLU A 335 26.99 -32.01 -40.44
N VAL A 336 25.98 -32.33 -39.63
CA VAL A 336 25.50 -31.45 -38.55
C VAL A 336 26.36 -31.63 -37.31
N LEU A 337 27.12 -30.60 -36.96
CA LEU A 337 27.98 -30.58 -35.78
C LEU A 337 27.28 -29.98 -34.55
N GLY A 338 26.29 -29.12 -34.76
CA GLY A 338 25.53 -28.49 -33.70
C GLY A 338 24.13 -28.13 -34.16
N ALA A 339 23.13 -28.35 -33.31
CA ALA A 339 21.75 -27.99 -33.61
C ALA A 339 21.11 -27.32 -32.39
N ALA A 340 20.63 -26.10 -32.59
CA ALA A 340 19.82 -25.35 -31.63
C ALA A 340 18.54 -24.86 -32.32
N ARG A 341 17.62 -24.28 -31.54
CA ARG A 341 16.38 -23.72 -32.10
C ARG A 341 16.63 -22.49 -32.98
N SER A 342 17.69 -21.75 -32.68
CA SER A 342 18.05 -20.50 -33.36
C SER A 342 18.99 -20.70 -34.55
N GLY A 343 19.49 -21.92 -34.77
CA GLY A 343 20.48 -22.17 -35.81
C GLY A 343 21.07 -23.59 -35.81
N VAL A 344 21.79 -23.90 -36.89
CA VAL A 344 22.50 -25.15 -37.10
C VAL A 344 23.94 -24.84 -37.50
N ILE A 345 24.89 -25.61 -36.98
CA ILE A 345 26.29 -25.61 -37.40
C ILE A 345 26.51 -26.83 -38.28
N GLU A 346 26.96 -26.60 -39.51
CA GLU A 346 27.24 -27.66 -40.47
C GLU A 346 28.69 -27.62 -40.92
N ALA A 347 29.29 -28.79 -41.09
CA ALA A 347 30.55 -28.97 -41.79
C ALA A 347 30.30 -29.47 -43.20
N THR A 348 30.95 -28.85 -44.18
CA THR A 348 30.92 -29.30 -45.57
C THR A 348 32.31 -29.72 -46.02
N THR A 349 32.42 -30.91 -46.62
CA THR A 349 33.66 -31.49 -47.14
C THR A 349 33.48 -31.87 -48.60
N VAL A 350 34.29 -31.30 -49.49
CA VAL A 350 34.41 -31.72 -50.90
C VAL A 350 35.49 -32.79 -51.00
N SER A 351 35.33 -33.84 -51.82
CA SER A 351 36.30 -34.93 -51.99
C SER A 351 37.76 -34.45 -52.07
N GLY A 352 38.62 -34.96 -51.18
CA GLY A 352 40.05 -34.61 -51.09
C GLY A 352 40.38 -33.22 -50.54
N GLY A 353 39.38 -32.45 -50.09
CA GLY A 353 39.51 -31.09 -49.55
C GLY A 353 39.41 -30.99 -48.03
N ARG A 354 39.57 -29.77 -47.49
CA ARG A 354 39.36 -29.48 -46.06
C ARG A 354 37.88 -29.29 -45.76
N SER A 355 37.43 -29.85 -44.64
CA SER A 355 36.12 -29.55 -44.07
C SER A 355 36.02 -28.08 -43.66
N THR A 356 34.94 -27.40 -44.08
CA THR A 356 34.65 -26.01 -43.73
C THR A 356 33.33 -25.91 -42.97
N GLN A 357 33.33 -25.17 -41.86
CA GLN A 357 32.15 -25.03 -40.99
C GLN A 357 31.37 -23.75 -41.28
N TRP A 358 30.04 -23.86 -41.23
CA TRP A 358 29.11 -22.75 -41.48
C TRP A 358 28.01 -22.72 -40.42
N VAL A 359 27.57 -21.52 -40.08
CA VAL A 359 26.47 -21.29 -39.15
C VAL A 359 25.27 -20.80 -39.94
N TYR A 360 24.18 -21.56 -39.87
CA TYR A 360 22.88 -21.16 -40.41
C TYR A 360 21.99 -20.72 -39.27
N THR A 361 21.37 -19.54 -39.38
CA THR A 361 20.43 -19.01 -38.38
C THR A 361 19.01 -19.05 -38.93
N ALA A 362 18.07 -18.40 -38.23
CA ALA A 362 16.70 -18.24 -38.72
C ALA A 362 16.57 -17.33 -39.95
N GLU A 363 17.61 -16.56 -40.27
CA GLU A 363 17.63 -15.71 -41.46
C GLU A 363 18.09 -16.52 -42.69
N PRO A 364 17.49 -16.28 -43.87
CA PRO A 364 17.93 -16.92 -45.10
C PRO A 364 19.37 -16.51 -45.42
N SER A 365 20.22 -17.50 -45.65
CA SER A 365 21.64 -17.27 -45.92
C SER A 365 22.14 -18.17 -47.03
N MET A 366 23.08 -17.69 -47.81
CA MET A 366 23.78 -18.45 -48.83
C MET A 366 25.28 -18.44 -48.52
N VAL A 367 25.90 -19.62 -48.52
CA VAL A 367 27.32 -19.81 -48.17
C VAL A 367 28.03 -20.55 -49.30
N GLY A 368 29.25 -20.14 -49.68
CA GLY A 368 30.06 -20.86 -50.66
C GLY A 368 30.78 -22.03 -50.00
N VAL A 369 30.54 -23.26 -50.44
CA VAL A 369 31.05 -24.48 -49.77
C VAL A 369 32.18 -25.19 -50.52
N GLY A 370 32.75 -24.54 -51.53
CA GLY A 370 33.82 -25.09 -52.38
C GLY A 370 33.29 -25.74 -53.67
N ALA A 371 34.20 -26.04 -54.61
CA ALA A 371 33.90 -26.60 -55.94
C ALA A 371 32.85 -25.82 -56.76
N GLY A 372 32.73 -24.50 -56.55
CA GLY A 372 31.72 -23.66 -57.22
C GLY A 372 30.29 -23.82 -56.67
N VAL A 373 30.11 -24.54 -55.57
CA VAL A 373 28.81 -24.77 -54.95
C VAL A 373 28.50 -23.65 -53.95
N ALA A 374 27.32 -23.06 -54.09
CA ALA A 374 26.69 -22.20 -53.09
C ALA A 374 25.53 -22.96 -52.43
N MET A 375 25.56 -23.12 -51.11
CA MET A 375 24.48 -23.75 -50.36
C MET A 375 23.56 -22.68 -49.79
N PHE A 376 22.28 -22.75 -50.17
CA PHE A 376 21.23 -21.90 -49.61
C PHE A 376 20.54 -22.60 -48.45
N SER A 377 20.51 -21.94 -47.29
CA SER A 377 19.63 -22.33 -46.20
C SER A 377 18.42 -21.41 -46.23
N PRO A 378 17.26 -21.87 -46.74
CA PRO A 378 16.06 -21.05 -46.80
C PRO A 378 15.55 -20.68 -45.41
N LEU A 379 15.77 -21.55 -44.41
CA LEU A 379 15.21 -21.43 -43.07
C LEU A 379 15.88 -22.35 -42.04
N VAL A 380 16.22 -21.80 -40.87
CA VAL A 380 16.23 -22.56 -39.61
C VAL A 380 15.15 -22.01 -38.68
N GLY A 381 14.05 -22.74 -38.50
CA GLY A 381 13.15 -22.53 -37.35
C GLY A 381 11.91 -21.63 -37.53
N GLN A 382 11.35 -21.43 -38.74
CA GLN A 382 9.99 -20.87 -38.81
C GLN A 382 8.88 -21.93 -38.65
N PRO A 383 7.83 -21.62 -37.87
CA PRO A 383 6.73 -22.54 -37.60
C PRO A 383 5.73 -22.71 -38.76
N GLN A 384 5.69 -21.79 -39.73
CA GLN A 384 4.68 -21.79 -40.80
C GLN A 384 5.07 -22.59 -42.06
N GLY A 385 6.30 -23.12 -42.13
CA GLY A 385 6.83 -23.83 -43.30
C GLY A 385 7.08 -22.91 -44.51
N LEU A 386 7.65 -23.48 -45.57
CA LEU A 386 7.91 -22.80 -46.83
C LEU A 386 6.69 -22.84 -47.76
N GLN A 387 6.39 -21.75 -48.45
CA GLN A 387 5.23 -21.65 -49.36
C GLN A 387 5.59 -21.09 -50.74
N VAL A 388 4.91 -21.57 -51.79
CA VAL A 388 5.07 -21.03 -53.15
C VAL A 388 4.70 -19.54 -53.16
N GLY A 389 5.51 -18.71 -53.80
CA GLY A 389 5.35 -17.26 -53.84
C GLY A 389 6.11 -16.51 -52.75
N GLN A 390 6.69 -17.21 -51.76
CA GLN A 390 7.54 -16.59 -50.74
C GLN A 390 8.81 -16.00 -51.37
N ILE A 391 9.16 -14.77 -50.97
CA ILE A 391 10.30 -14.01 -51.48
C ILE A 391 11.15 -13.55 -50.29
N TRP A 392 12.47 -13.71 -50.40
CA TRP A 392 13.45 -13.14 -49.48
C TRP A 392 14.33 -12.16 -50.22
N ARG A 393 14.46 -10.97 -49.67
CA ARG A 393 15.41 -9.94 -50.10
C ARG A 393 16.51 -9.85 -49.06
N ASP A 394 17.66 -9.32 -49.47
CA ASP A 394 18.80 -9.06 -48.58
C ASP A 394 19.33 -10.33 -47.90
N ILE A 395 19.45 -11.42 -48.67
CA ILE A 395 20.00 -12.70 -48.19
C ILE A 395 21.43 -12.48 -47.69
N ASN A 396 21.73 -13.03 -46.50
CA ASN A 396 23.09 -12.97 -45.98
C ASN A 396 24.03 -13.83 -46.85
N LEU A 397 24.99 -13.19 -47.50
CA LEU A 397 26.00 -13.82 -48.35
C LEU A 397 27.30 -13.98 -47.56
N ALA A 398 27.51 -15.17 -46.97
CA ALA A 398 28.84 -15.54 -46.50
C ALA A 398 29.69 -15.94 -47.72
N PRO A 399 31.01 -15.68 -47.76
CA PRO A 399 31.78 -15.54 -48.99
C PRO A 399 31.45 -16.60 -50.05
N ILE A 400 30.79 -16.15 -51.13
CA ILE A 400 30.49 -16.91 -52.33
C ILE A 400 31.36 -16.34 -53.44
N GLY A 401 32.32 -17.13 -53.91
CA GLY A 401 33.27 -16.71 -54.92
C GLY A 401 33.99 -15.41 -54.53
N THR A 402 33.81 -14.37 -55.34
CA THR A 402 34.47 -13.05 -55.21
C THR A 402 33.64 -12.00 -54.46
N CYS A 403 32.43 -12.35 -54.00
CA CYS A 403 31.58 -11.48 -53.20
C CYS A 403 32.16 -11.28 -51.79
N GLY A 404 32.53 -10.05 -51.47
CA GLY A 404 33.12 -9.72 -50.16
C GLY A 404 33.47 -8.24 -49.99
N PRO A 405 33.71 -7.78 -48.75
CA PRO A 405 34.04 -6.38 -48.48
C PRO A 405 35.29 -5.94 -49.24
N GLY A 406 35.16 -4.93 -50.11
CA GLY A 406 36.27 -4.29 -50.81
C GLY A 406 36.58 -4.80 -52.23
N SER A 407 35.94 -5.89 -52.71
CA SER A 407 36.12 -6.40 -54.08
C SER A 407 34.90 -6.16 -54.97
N ILE A 408 33.75 -6.75 -54.62
CA ILE A 408 32.52 -6.78 -55.42
C ILE A 408 31.31 -6.73 -54.48
N ASP A 409 30.42 -5.77 -54.74
CA ASP A 409 29.14 -5.61 -54.04
C ASP A 409 28.12 -6.60 -54.63
N CYS A 410 27.56 -7.45 -53.77
CA CYS A 410 26.67 -8.53 -54.16
C CYS A 410 25.37 -8.47 -53.38
N TRP A 411 24.24 -8.63 -54.07
CA TRP A 411 22.94 -8.81 -53.44
C TRP A 411 22.20 -9.95 -54.10
N ALA A 412 21.41 -10.67 -53.30
CA ALA A 412 20.61 -11.79 -53.77
C ALA A 412 19.15 -11.68 -53.34
N GLU A 413 18.26 -12.07 -54.23
CA GLU A 413 16.84 -12.27 -53.96
C GLU A 413 16.51 -13.75 -54.20
N ALA A 414 15.81 -14.39 -53.27
CA ALA A 414 15.34 -15.76 -53.39
C ALA A 414 13.82 -15.78 -53.51
N LYS A 415 13.30 -16.69 -54.33
CA LYS A 415 11.86 -16.90 -54.49
C LYS A 415 11.53 -18.38 -54.56
N VAL A 416 10.51 -18.79 -53.82
CA VAL A 416 9.88 -20.10 -54.01
C VAL A 416 8.96 -20.03 -55.23
N VAL A 417 9.32 -20.71 -56.31
CA VAL A 417 8.67 -20.55 -57.62
C VAL A 417 7.59 -21.59 -57.86
N SER A 418 7.82 -22.85 -57.49
CA SER A 418 6.93 -23.98 -57.76
C SER A 418 7.15 -25.13 -56.78
N THR A 419 6.21 -26.07 -56.72
CA THR A 419 6.42 -27.40 -56.13
C THR A 419 6.67 -28.42 -57.24
N GLU A 420 7.66 -29.28 -57.06
CA GLU A 420 8.07 -30.27 -58.06
C GLU A 420 8.42 -31.60 -57.39
N LYS A 421 8.09 -32.71 -58.05
CA LYS A 421 8.54 -34.04 -57.63
C LYS A 421 9.86 -34.36 -58.31
N VAL A 422 10.91 -34.57 -57.52
CA VAL A 422 12.28 -34.77 -58.02
C VAL A 422 12.78 -36.14 -57.61
N THR A 423 13.29 -36.91 -58.59
CA THR A 423 13.93 -38.20 -58.35
C THR A 423 15.44 -38.06 -58.49
N VAL A 424 16.17 -38.49 -57.47
CA VAL A 424 17.63 -38.57 -57.39
C VAL A 424 18.04 -39.96 -56.89
N GLN A 425 19.33 -40.24 -56.79
CA GLN A 425 19.82 -41.55 -56.31
C GLN A 425 19.32 -41.89 -54.90
N ALA A 426 19.19 -40.90 -54.01
CA ALA A 426 18.66 -41.08 -52.66
C ALA A 426 17.13 -41.35 -52.59
N GLY A 427 16.41 -41.23 -53.71
CA GLY A 427 14.96 -41.47 -53.79
C GLY A 427 14.17 -40.37 -54.49
N THR A 428 12.84 -40.43 -54.36
CA THR A 428 11.91 -39.44 -54.91
C THR A 428 11.36 -38.56 -53.80
N PHE A 429 11.42 -37.24 -54.00
CA PHE A 429 11.03 -36.24 -53.01
C PHE A 429 10.02 -35.25 -53.57
N ASP A 430 9.04 -34.87 -52.76
CA ASP A 430 8.28 -33.65 -52.99
C ASP A 430 9.15 -32.46 -52.57
N THR A 431 9.34 -31.52 -53.49
CA THR A 431 10.28 -30.41 -53.35
C THR A 431 9.66 -29.07 -53.68
N LEU A 432 10.24 -28.03 -53.10
CA LEU A 432 10.00 -26.65 -53.46
C LEU A 432 11.16 -26.19 -54.33
N ARG A 433 10.86 -25.72 -55.54
CA ARG A 433 11.85 -25.11 -56.41
C ARG A 433 12.05 -23.66 -56.01
N ILE A 434 13.22 -23.38 -55.46
CA ILE A 434 13.65 -22.06 -55.01
C ILE A 434 14.67 -21.53 -56.01
N VAL A 435 14.45 -20.33 -56.52
CA VAL A 435 15.39 -19.65 -57.43
C VAL A 435 15.98 -18.47 -56.70
N VAL A 436 17.31 -18.38 -56.68
CA VAL A 436 18.07 -17.29 -56.09
C VAL A 436 18.80 -16.54 -57.20
N SER A 437 18.46 -15.27 -57.37
CA SER A 437 19.07 -14.35 -58.32
C SER A 437 20.11 -13.50 -57.61
N LEU A 438 21.38 -13.71 -57.93
CA LEU A 438 22.54 -12.98 -57.42
C LEU A 438 22.98 -11.95 -58.46
N ILE A 439 23.18 -10.71 -58.04
CA ILE A 439 23.77 -9.67 -58.89
C ILE A 439 25.04 -9.15 -58.22
N ALA A 440 26.10 -9.06 -59.02
CA ALA A 440 27.42 -8.59 -58.61
C ALA A 440 27.81 -7.31 -59.38
N ARG A 441 28.24 -6.28 -58.67
CA ARG A 441 28.74 -5.00 -59.23
C ARG A 441 30.00 -4.51 -58.52
N THR A 442 30.78 -3.67 -59.18
CA THR A 442 31.90 -2.96 -58.57
C THR A 442 31.63 -1.46 -58.53
N TYR A 443 32.21 -0.77 -57.56
CA TYR A 443 32.19 0.69 -57.52
C TYR A 443 33.06 1.33 -58.61
N THR A 444 34.09 0.61 -59.09
CA THR A 444 35.08 1.11 -60.05
C THR A 444 34.68 0.92 -61.51
N SER A 445 33.72 0.04 -61.83
CA SER A 445 33.25 -0.17 -63.20
C SER A 445 31.73 -0.46 -63.24
N PRO A 446 30.88 0.56 -63.36
CA PRO A 446 29.41 0.42 -63.36
C PRO A 446 28.84 -0.43 -64.51
N TRP A 447 29.62 -0.59 -65.59
CA TRP A 447 29.22 -1.24 -66.84
C TRP A 447 29.44 -2.76 -66.84
N ARG A 448 30.38 -3.25 -66.02
CA ARG A 448 30.56 -4.69 -65.83
C ARG A 448 29.56 -5.15 -64.78
N ARG A 449 28.85 -6.25 -65.06
CA ARG A 449 27.90 -6.89 -64.14
C ARG A 449 28.09 -8.40 -64.20
N GLY A 450 27.94 -9.05 -63.06
CA GLY A 450 27.79 -10.49 -62.96
C GLY A 450 26.36 -10.82 -62.60
N TYR A 451 25.81 -11.85 -63.22
CA TYR A 451 24.51 -12.40 -62.88
C TYR A 451 24.66 -13.89 -62.57
N GLY A 452 24.27 -14.29 -61.36
CA GLY A 452 24.19 -15.68 -60.94
C GLY A 452 22.75 -16.07 -60.72
N GLU A 453 22.33 -17.20 -61.26
CA GLU A 453 21.06 -17.84 -60.95
C GLU A 453 21.34 -19.19 -60.31
N TYR A 454 20.83 -19.41 -59.10
CA TYR A 454 20.95 -20.66 -58.38
C TYR A 454 19.55 -21.25 -58.19
N THR A 455 19.34 -22.48 -58.67
CA THR A 455 18.09 -23.20 -58.50
C THR A 455 18.29 -24.33 -57.50
N TYR A 456 17.47 -24.34 -56.46
CA TYR A 456 17.47 -25.34 -55.40
C TYR A 456 16.13 -26.07 -55.39
N TRP A 457 16.16 -27.39 -55.30
CA TRP A 457 14.99 -28.20 -54.99
C TRP A 457 15.09 -28.65 -53.54
N TYR A 458 14.36 -27.95 -52.67
CA TYR A 458 14.36 -28.20 -51.23
C TYR A 458 13.22 -29.15 -50.88
N SER A 459 13.53 -30.28 -50.23
CA SER A 459 12.51 -31.19 -49.72
C SER A 459 12.17 -30.86 -48.26
N PRO A 460 10.91 -30.50 -47.94
CA PRO A 460 10.49 -30.28 -46.56
C PRO A 460 10.58 -31.54 -45.69
N SER A 461 10.34 -32.73 -46.26
CA SER A 461 10.40 -33.99 -45.52
C SER A 461 11.84 -34.39 -45.17
N ALA A 462 12.77 -34.24 -46.12
CA ALA A 462 14.20 -34.44 -45.85
C ALA A 462 14.85 -33.25 -45.13
N LYS A 463 14.11 -32.13 -45.00
CA LYS A 463 14.58 -30.83 -44.49
C LYS A 463 15.89 -30.37 -45.13
N ARG A 464 16.08 -30.68 -46.43
CA ARG A 464 17.36 -30.54 -47.14
C ARG A 464 17.13 -30.30 -48.64
N ILE A 465 18.10 -29.62 -49.27
CA ILE A 465 18.23 -29.56 -50.73
C ILE A 465 18.52 -30.96 -51.27
N VAL A 466 17.76 -31.42 -52.25
CA VAL A 466 17.96 -32.74 -52.91
C VAL A 466 18.56 -32.61 -54.31
N LYS A 467 18.40 -31.44 -54.94
CA LYS A 467 19.02 -31.08 -56.22
C LYS A 467 19.39 -29.59 -56.22
N TYR A 468 20.51 -29.25 -56.84
CA TYR A 468 21.01 -27.89 -56.99
C TYR A 468 21.59 -27.71 -58.40
N GLN A 469 21.39 -26.52 -58.97
CA GLN A 469 21.99 -26.11 -60.24
C GLN A 469 22.39 -24.64 -60.16
N SER A 470 23.57 -24.28 -60.66
CA SER A 470 24.01 -22.89 -60.83
C SER A 470 24.19 -22.51 -62.30
N ARG A 471 23.88 -21.25 -62.59
CA ARG A 471 24.12 -20.59 -63.88
C ARG A 471 24.73 -19.21 -63.63
N LEU A 472 26.04 -19.12 -63.81
CA LEU A 472 26.83 -17.93 -63.59
C LEU A 472 27.20 -17.34 -64.96
N THR A 473 26.92 -16.05 -65.13
CA THR A 473 27.19 -15.33 -66.37
C THR A 473 27.82 -13.97 -66.07
N GLY A 474 28.56 -13.43 -67.05
CA GLY A 474 29.27 -12.17 -66.92
C GLY A 474 30.74 -12.34 -66.52
N THR A 475 31.42 -11.23 -66.21
CA THR A 475 32.89 -11.18 -66.11
C THR A 475 33.45 -11.31 -64.69
N TYR A 476 32.59 -11.46 -63.69
CA TYR A 476 32.97 -11.42 -62.26
C TYR A 476 32.92 -12.78 -61.56
N PHE A 477 32.21 -13.75 -62.14
CA PHE A 477 32.14 -15.10 -61.62
C PHE A 477 33.15 -15.96 -62.37
N THR A 478 34.13 -16.49 -61.65
CA THR A 478 35.15 -17.42 -62.17
C THR A 478 34.86 -18.87 -61.79
N ASP A 479 33.86 -19.09 -60.94
CA ASP A 479 33.41 -20.42 -60.53
C ASP A 479 32.70 -21.13 -61.69
N PRO A 480 32.84 -22.46 -61.81
CA PRO A 480 32.11 -23.23 -62.82
C PRO A 480 30.61 -23.24 -62.53
N ASN A 481 29.81 -23.46 -63.58
CA ASN A 481 28.43 -23.88 -63.41
C ASN A 481 28.42 -25.30 -62.86
N VAL A 482 27.55 -25.58 -61.91
CA VAL A 482 27.55 -26.84 -61.17
C VAL A 482 26.16 -27.42 -61.12
N GLU A 483 26.07 -28.73 -61.33
CA GLU A 483 24.89 -29.52 -60.97
C GLU A 483 25.23 -30.48 -59.83
N LEU A 484 24.36 -30.53 -58.83
CA LEU A 484 24.54 -31.34 -57.62
C LEU A 484 23.24 -32.09 -57.31
N THR A 485 23.34 -33.38 -56.99
CA THR A 485 22.20 -34.22 -56.61
C THR A 485 22.49 -35.02 -55.36
N LEU A 486 21.47 -35.24 -54.53
CA LEU A 486 21.59 -36.03 -53.30
C LEU A 486 21.77 -37.52 -53.65
N ALA A 487 22.92 -38.07 -53.28
CA ALA A 487 23.31 -39.46 -53.49
C ALA A 487 22.81 -40.37 -52.37
N GLY A 488 22.89 -39.88 -51.13
CA GLY A 488 22.42 -40.60 -49.94
C GLY A 488 22.45 -39.74 -48.68
N TYR A 489 21.92 -40.27 -47.58
CA TYR A 489 21.93 -39.60 -46.28
C TYR A 489 21.88 -40.60 -45.12
N GLN A 490 22.34 -40.18 -43.96
CA GLN A 490 22.26 -40.92 -42.70
C GLN A 490 21.81 -39.96 -41.60
N LEU A 491 20.58 -40.15 -41.11
CA LEU A 491 20.06 -39.35 -39.99
C LEU A 491 20.52 -39.96 -38.66
N ALA A 492 20.73 -39.12 -37.66
CA ALA A 492 21.19 -39.54 -36.35
C ALA A 492 20.25 -40.61 -35.75
N GLY A 493 20.81 -41.76 -35.39
CA GLY A 493 20.03 -42.89 -34.87
C GLY A 493 19.22 -43.67 -35.91
N GLN A 494 19.39 -43.43 -37.21
CA GLN A 494 18.71 -44.14 -38.29
C GLN A 494 19.69 -44.83 -39.25
N ALA A 495 19.18 -45.80 -40.01
CA ALA A 495 19.94 -46.46 -41.07
C ALA A 495 20.21 -45.52 -42.25
N ALA A 496 21.32 -45.74 -42.94
CA ALA A 496 21.66 -44.98 -44.16
C ALA A 496 20.67 -45.28 -45.30
N VAL A 497 20.40 -44.26 -46.11
CA VAL A 497 19.54 -44.34 -47.32
C VAL A 497 20.35 -43.89 -48.53
N GLY A 498 20.28 -44.64 -49.63
CA GLY A 498 20.99 -44.35 -50.88
C GLY A 498 22.43 -44.88 -50.90
N SER A 499 23.18 -44.50 -51.93
CA SER A 499 24.57 -44.92 -52.11
C SER A 499 25.50 -44.00 -51.31
N LEU A 500 26.04 -44.51 -50.20
CA LEU A 500 27.06 -43.80 -49.45
C LEU A 500 28.45 -44.10 -50.04
N PRO A 501 29.31 -43.09 -50.24
CA PRO A 501 30.72 -43.33 -50.51
C PRO A 501 31.34 -44.12 -49.34
N ALA A 502 32.26 -45.03 -49.64
CA ALA A 502 33.02 -45.73 -48.62
C ALA A 502 33.77 -44.71 -47.76
N PRO A 503 33.87 -44.90 -46.42
CA PRO A 503 34.70 -44.03 -45.60
C PRO A 503 36.14 -44.08 -46.11
N GLU A 504 36.71 -42.92 -46.43
CA GLU A 504 38.15 -42.76 -46.65
C GLU A 504 38.91 -42.82 -45.32
#